data_AF-A0A926TPQ6-F1
#
_entry.id   AF-A0A926TPQ6-F1
#
_cell.length_a   1.000
_cell.length_b   1.000
_cell.length_c   1.000
_cell.angle_alpha   90.00
_cell.angle_beta   90.00
_cell.angle_gamma   90.00
#
_symmetry.space_group_name_H-M   'P 1'
#
loop_
_entity.id
_entity.type
_entity.pdbx_description
1 polymer ?
#
loop_
_entity_poly.entity_id
_entity_poly.type
_entity_poly.pdbx_seq_one_letter_code
_entity_poly.pdbx_strand_id
1 'polypeptide(L)'
;MSGQPTLINASVSNADNRVFIYEVEGLRQNSQTQNQSYPVRNSSTILLQVPYSRMNDEMRRITRLGGKIVNIRPLTASTSSSHAE
;
A
#
# COMPACT_ATOMS: atom_id res chain seq x y z
N MET A 1 15.08 -46.48 -11.47
CA MET A 1 15.54 -45.15 -11.90
C MET A 1 14.48 -44.16 -11.44
N SER A 2 14.74 -43.50 -10.33
CA SER A 2 13.84 -42.62 -9.58
C SER A 2 13.60 -41.33 -10.36
N GLY A 3 12.37 -41.14 -10.84
CA GLY A 3 11.91 -39.88 -11.42
C GLY A 3 11.05 -39.13 -10.42
N GLN A 4 11.55 -38.03 -9.89
CA GLN A 4 10.74 -36.88 -9.44
C GLN A 4 11.60 -35.61 -9.50
N PRO A 5 11.33 -34.69 -10.44
CA PRO A 5 11.87 -33.35 -10.40
C PRO A 5 10.91 -32.35 -9.73
N THR A 6 11.52 -31.35 -9.09
CA THR A 6 11.03 -29.98 -8.83
C THR A 6 9.86 -29.79 -7.86
N LEU A 7 10.20 -29.61 -6.58
CA LEU A 7 9.41 -28.79 -5.65
C LEU A 7 9.57 -27.31 -6.04
N ILE A 8 8.70 -26.82 -6.93
CA ILE A 8 8.54 -25.39 -7.20
C ILE A 8 7.84 -24.73 -6.00
N ASN A 9 8.55 -23.79 -5.39
CA ASN A 9 8.14 -22.98 -4.25
C ASN A 9 6.79 -22.26 -4.50
N ALA A 10 5.70 -22.81 -3.99
CA ALA A 10 4.34 -22.26 -4.10
C ALA A 10 4.06 -21.12 -3.08
N SER A 11 5.02 -20.23 -2.84
CA SER A 11 4.87 -19.11 -1.90
C SER A 11 4.43 -17.79 -2.55
N VAL A 12 4.23 -17.77 -3.87
CA VAL A 12 3.97 -16.53 -4.64
C VAL A 12 2.48 -16.11 -4.73
N SER A 13 1.54 -16.91 -4.23
CA SER A 13 0.12 -16.74 -4.60
C SER A 13 -0.72 -15.78 -3.74
N ASN A 14 -0.14 -15.08 -2.74
CA ASN A 14 -0.91 -14.14 -1.88
C ASN A 14 -0.24 -12.77 -1.70
N ALA A 15 0.78 -12.43 -2.50
CA ALA A 15 1.40 -11.11 -2.43
C ALA A 15 0.61 -10.05 -3.21
N ASP A 16 0.06 -10.43 -4.36
CA ASP A 16 -0.64 -9.51 -5.28
C ASP A 16 -1.92 -8.90 -4.68
N ASN A 17 -2.64 -9.68 -3.86
CA ASN A 17 -3.91 -9.26 -3.26
C ASN A 17 -3.74 -8.45 -1.95
N ARG A 18 -2.50 -8.11 -1.55
CA ARG A 18 -2.26 -7.35 -0.31
C ARG A 18 -2.54 -5.87 -0.55
N VAL A 19 -3.30 -5.26 0.36
CA VAL A 19 -3.56 -3.82 0.36
C VAL A 19 -2.85 -3.20 1.56
N PHE A 20 -2.23 -2.05 1.34
CA PHE A 20 -1.53 -1.27 2.35
C PHE A 20 -2.17 0.09 2.50
N ILE A 21 -2.22 0.61 3.72
CA ILE A 21 -2.61 1.98 4.01
C ILE A 21 -1.34 2.81 4.11
N TYR A 22 -1.24 3.81 3.25
CA TYR A 22 -0.20 4.82 3.21
C TYR A 22 -0.72 6.07 3.87
N GLU A 23 0.00 6.56 4.86
CA GLU A 23 -0.26 7.83 5.49
C GLU A 23 0.72 8.85 4.92
N VAL A 24 0.19 9.89 4.27
CA VAL A 24 0.98 10.84 3.48
C VAL A 24 0.68 12.27 3.90
N GLU A 25 1.73 13.04 4.16
CA GLU A 25 1.67 14.47 4.47
C GLU A 25 2.19 15.31 3.28
N GLY A 26 1.87 16.60 3.26
CA GLY A 26 2.50 17.56 2.33
C GLY A 26 2.13 17.40 0.85
N LEU A 27 1.10 16.62 0.51
CA LEU A 27 0.60 16.55 -0.86
C LEU A 27 0.13 17.94 -1.31
N ARG A 28 0.71 18.46 -2.40
CA ARG A 28 0.30 19.76 -2.95
C ARG A 28 -1.17 19.72 -3.35
N GLN A 29 -1.94 20.74 -2.98
CA GLN A 29 -3.32 20.91 -3.44
C GLN A 29 -3.34 20.96 -4.97
N ASN A 30 -3.85 19.89 -5.59
CA ASN A 30 -4.09 19.81 -7.02
C ASN A 30 -5.60 20.03 -7.25
N SER A 31 -6.01 20.43 -8.45
CA SER A 31 -7.41 20.65 -8.87
C SER A 31 -8.37 19.52 -8.46
N GLN A 32 -7.87 18.29 -8.32
CA GLN A 32 -8.66 17.13 -7.88
C GLN A 32 -9.01 17.13 -6.37
N THR A 33 -8.24 17.83 -5.52
CA THR A 33 -8.56 18.06 -4.09
C THR A 33 -9.13 19.45 -3.81
N GLN A 34 -9.07 20.37 -4.78
CA GLN A 34 -9.59 21.74 -4.67
C GLN A 34 -11.12 21.84 -4.61
N ASN A 35 -11.88 20.80 -4.98
CA ASN A 35 -13.34 20.78 -4.83
C ASN A 35 -13.82 20.59 -3.37
N GLN A 36 -12.91 20.38 -2.42
CA GLN A 36 -13.21 20.37 -0.99
C GLN A 36 -12.82 21.75 -0.43
N SER A 37 -13.77 22.69 -0.48
CA SER A 37 -13.63 24.08 0.01
C SER A 37 -13.58 24.16 1.54
N TYR A 38 -12.67 23.42 2.17
CA TYR A 38 -12.43 23.48 3.61
C TYR A 38 -11.07 24.14 3.89
N PRO A 39 -10.97 25.00 4.92
CA PRO A 39 -9.72 25.65 5.28
C PRO A 39 -8.65 24.59 5.56
N VAL A 40 -7.48 24.77 4.92
CA VAL A 40 -6.30 23.91 5.07
C VAL A 40 -5.92 23.86 6.54
N ARG A 41 -6.26 22.77 7.22
CA ARG A 41 -5.75 22.50 8.57
C ARG A 41 -4.32 22.03 8.41
N ASN A 42 -3.38 22.73 9.05
CA ASN A 42 -1.92 22.57 8.99
C ASN A 42 -1.38 21.15 9.37
N SER A 43 -2.24 20.16 9.60
CA SER A 43 -1.91 18.82 10.07
C SER A 43 -2.71 17.74 9.35
N SER A 44 -3.12 17.98 8.09
CA SER A 44 -3.96 17.04 7.35
C SER A 44 -3.12 15.99 6.65
N THR A 45 -2.96 14.84 7.29
CA THR A 45 -2.39 13.64 6.66
C THR A 45 -3.48 12.88 5.91
N ILE A 46 -3.19 12.38 4.72
CA ILE A 46 -4.12 11.63 3.87
C ILE A 46 -3.81 10.15 3.97
N LEU A 47 -4.86 9.33 4.10
CA LEU A 47 -4.76 7.87 4.08
C LEU A 47 -5.12 7.35 2.69
N LEU A 48 -4.20 6.64 2.05
CA LEU A 48 -4.39 6.02 0.74
C LEU A 48 -4.31 4.50 0.87
N GLN A 49 -5.29 3.79 0.32
CA GLN A 49 -5.21 2.35 0.17
C GLN A 49 -4.49 2.01 -1.14
N VAL A 50 -3.40 1.27 -1.04
CA VAL A 50 -2.49 0.96 -2.14
C VAL A 50 -2.38 -0.57 -2.25
N PRO A 51 -2.92 -1.16 -3.32
CA PRO A 51 -2.65 -2.56 -3.65
C PRO A 51 -1.16 -2.78 -3.88
N TYR A 52 -0.63 -3.94 -3.49
CA TYR A 52 0.78 -4.29 -3.64
C TYR A 52 1.25 -4.15 -5.09
N SER A 53 0.43 -4.57 -6.05
CA SER A 53 0.66 -4.43 -7.49
C SER A 53 0.87 -3.00 -7.97
N ARG A 54 0.36 -1.99 -7.25
CA ARG A 54 0.48 -0.56 -7.60
C ARG A 54 1.38 0.25 -6.67
N MET A 55 2.08 -0.39 -5.73
CA MET A 55 2.94 0.32 -4.78
C MET A 55 3.96 1.22 -5.48
N ASN A 56 4.64 0.71 -6.53
CA ASN A 56 5.66 1.48 -7.23
C ASN A 56 5.09 2.73 -7.93
N ASP A 57 3.93 2.60 -8.56
CA ASP A 57 3.27 3.72 -9.25
C ASP A 57 2.76 4.76 -8.26
N GLU A 58 2.13 4.34 -7.15
CA GLU A 58 1.65 5.26 -6.13
C GLU A 58 2.80 5.96 -5.41
N MET A 59 3.89 5.27 -5.09
CA MET A 59 5.09 5.91 -4.51
C MET A 59 5.62 7.02 -5.44
N ARG A 60 5.78 6.73 -6.74
CA ARG A 60 6.23 7.74 -7.73
C ARG A 60 5.26 8.91 -7.83
N ARG A 61 3.96 8.64 -7.78
CA ARG A 61 2.90 9.67 -7.81
C ARG A 61 2.97 10.56 -6.57
N ILE A 62 3.10 9.98 -5.39
CA ILE A 62 3.23 10.70 -4.11
C ILE A 62 4.46 11.62 -4.16
N THR A 63 5.62 11.11 -4.57
CA THR A 63 6.84 11.91 -4.72
C THR A 63 6.67 13.05 -5.73
N ARG A 64 6.04 12.80 -6.89
CA ARG A 64 5.78 13.84 -7.91
C ARG A 64 4.87 14.94 -7.39
N LEU A 65 3.90 14.61 -6.54
CA LEU A 65 3.00 15.56 -5.89
C LEU A 65 3.65 16.27 -4.68
N GLY A 66 4.92 15.98 -4.38
CA GLY A 66 5.64 16.54 -3.24
C GLY A 66 5.18 15.98 -1.88
N GLY A 67 4.45 14.87 -1.87
CA GLY A 67 4.00 14.23 -0.64
C GLY A 67 5.12 13.44 0.03
N LYS A 68 5.10 13.40 1.36
CA LYS A 68 5.98 12.59 2.21
C LYS A 68 5.15 11.49 2.87
N ILE A 69 5.60 10.25 2.71
CA ILE A 69 4.97 9.11 3.38
C ILE A 69 5.49 9.08 4.83
N VAL A 70 4.59 9.15 5.80
CA VAL A 70 4.93 9.12 7.24
C VAL A 70 4.67 7.75 7.88
N ASN A 71 3.76 6.95 7.30
CA ASN A 71 3.44 5.61 7.81
C ASN A 71 2.97 4.70 6.68
N ILE A 72 3.28 3.40 6.77
CA ILE A 72 2.78 2.36 5.87
C ILE A 72 2.40 1.15 6.71
N ARG A 73 1.14 0.69 6.60
CA ARG A 73 0.66 -0.49 7.32
C ARG A 73 -0.20 -1.39 6.44
N PRO A 74 -0.20 -2.71 6.63
CA PRO A 74 -1.13 -3.59 5.90
C PRO A 74 -2.58 -3.28 6.32
N LEU A 75 -3.52 -3.30 5.37
CA LEU A 75 -4.95 -3.12 5.62
C LEU A 75 -5.54 -4.34 6.35
N THR A 76 -5.12 -5.53 5.93
CA THR A 76 -5.38 -6.78 6.64
C THR A 76 -4.12 -7.15 7.40
N ALA A 77 -4.10 -6.97 8.72
CA ALA A 77 -3.20 -7.76 9.53
C ALA A 77 -3.64 -9.21 9.33
N SER A 78 -3.01 -9.95 8.42
CA SER A 78 -3.16 -11.39 8.36
C SER A 78 -2.71 -11.91 9.72
N THR A 79 -3.65 -12.05 10.63
CA THR A 79 -3.49 -12.90 11.80
C THR A 79 -3.18 -14.27 11.21
N SER A 80 -1.89 -14.62 11.17
CA SER A 80 -1.46 -16.00 11.05
C SER A 80 -2.00 -16.72 12.29
N SER A 81 -3.29 -17.07 12.27
CA SER A 81 -3.81 -18.13 13.12
C SER A 81 -3.24 -19.42 12.56
N SER A 82 -2.04 -19.76 13.03
CA SER A 82 -1.46 -21.09 12.88
C SER A 82 -2.38 -22.07 13.60
N HIS A 83 -3.32 -22.66 12.85
CA HIS A 83 -4.04 -23.86 13.26
C HIS A 83 -3.02 -25.01 13.25
N ALA A 84 -2.44 -25.28 14.42
CA ALA A 84 -1.65 -26.47 14.66
C ALA A 84 -2.62 -27.62 14.95
N GLU A 85 -2.65 -28.61 14.07
CA GLU A 85 -3.29 -29.91 14.27
C GLU A 85 -2.22 -30.96 14.62
#